data_AF-A0A432SVA7-F1
#
_entry.id   AF-A0A432SVA7-F1
#
_cell.length_a   1.000
_cell.length_b   1.000
_cell.length_c   1.000
_cell.angle_alpha   90.00
_cell.angle_beta   90.00
_cell.angle_gamma   90.00
#
_symmetry.space_group_name_H-M   'P 1'
#
loop_
_entity.id
_entity.type
_entity.pdbx_description
1 polymer ?
#
loop_
_entity_poly.entity_id
_entity_poly.type
_entity_poly.pdbx_seq_one_letter_code
_entity_poly.pdbx_strand_id
1 'polypeptide(L)'
;YFFVKYEDALGELFSALHEPEEYENFLTTTQTIVTASSQGALEAKASGAKVIYLSLGGEALYDRSLLESYGIVVIDGFDKEKLHYHLQNEVSNDSKNIEKIDAKTILKKH
;
A
#
# COMPACT_ATOMS: atom_id res chain seq x y z
N TYR A 1 -28.66 -1.11 -7.60
CA TYR A 1 -27.68 -0.04 -7.83
C TYR A 1 -27.82 0.96 -6.69
N PHE A 2 -27.00 0.84 -5.65
CA PHE A 2 -27.21 1.50 -4.35
C PHE A 2 -25.88 2.04 -3.78
N PHE A 3 -25.10 2.75 -4.59
CA PHE A 3 -23.81 3.34 -4.16
C PHE A 3 -23.65 4.84 -4.49
N VAL A 4 -24.51 5.40 -5.35
CA VAL A 4 -24.38 6.76 -5.92
C VAL A 4 -24.42 7.91 -4.88
N LYS A 5 -24.76 7.65 -3.62
CA LYS A 5 -24.80 8.69 -2.57
C LYS A 5 -23.81 8.49 -1.42
N TYR A 6 -23.09 7.37 -1.41
CA TYR A 6 -22.13 7.09 -0.34
C TYR A 6 -20.81 7.81 -0.58
N GLU A 7 -20.40 7.93 -1.85
CA GLU A 7 -19.21 8.68 -2.24
C GLU A 7 -19.33 10.16 -1.88
N ASP A 8 -20.48 10.78 -2.15
CA ASP A 8 -20.73 12.19 -1.78
C ASP A 8 -20.57 12.41 -0.27
N ALA A 9 -21.19 11.56 0.55
CA ALA A 9 -21.13 11.66 2.02
C ALA A 9 -19.73 11.34 2.59
N LEU A 10 -18.98 10.43 1.94
CA LEU A 10 -17.60 10.14 2.31
C LEU A 10 -16.67 11.27 1.87
N GLY A 11 -16.90 11.87 0.70
CA GLY A 11 -16.13 13.00 0.17
C GLY A 11 -16.11 14.19 1.13
N GLU A 12 -17.18 14.42 1.89
CA GLU A 12 -17.22 15.47 2.92
C GLU A 12 -16.26 15.21 4.10
N LEU A 13 -15.86 13.95 4.34
CA LEU A 13 -14.97 13.57 5.44
C LEU A 13 -13.49 13.62 5.07
N PHE A 14 -13.14 13.71 3.79
CA PHE A 14 -11.77 13.68 3.30
C PHE A 14 -11.43 14.98 2.57
N SER A 15 -10.17 15.40 2.64
CA SER A 15 -9.69 16.59 1.92
C SER A 15 -9.58 16.39 0.41
N ALA A 16 -9.53 15.13 -0.04
CA ALA A 16 -9.44 14.74 -1.43
C ALA A 16 -10.06 13.34 -1.64
N LEU A 17 -10.70 13.15 -2.79
CA LEU A 17 -11.16 11.86 -3.29
C LEU A 17 -10.47 11.63 -4.64
N HIS A 18 -9.89 10.45 -4.84
CA HIS A 18 -9.15 10.11 -6.06
C HIS A 18 -9.91 9.07 -6.87
N GLU A 19 -10.02 9.30 -8.17
CA GLU A 19 -10.65 8.35 -9.09
C GLU A 19 -9.75 7.13 -9.32
N PRO A 20 -10.30 5.96 -9.70
CA PRO A 20 -9.51 4.74 -9.93
C PRO A 20 -8.37 4.92 -10.94
N GLU A 21 -8.59 5.73 -11.98
CA GLU A 21 -7.58 6.03 -13.02
C GLU A 21 -6.39 6.83 -12.48
N GLU A 22 -6.55 7.52 -11.35
CA GLU A 22 -5.50 8.32 -10.71
C GLU A 22 -4.65 7.49 -9.73
N TYR A 23 -5.07 6.25 -9.42
CA TYR A 23 -4.50 5.45 -8.35
C TYR A 23 -2.99 5.20 -8.50
N GLU A 24 -2.53 4.80 -9.69
CA GLU A 24 -1.10 4.58 -9.94
C GLU A 24 -0.29 5.87 -9.80
N ASN A 25 -0.81 7.00 -10.30
CA ASN A 25 -0.15 8.30 -10.20
C ASN A 25 -0.07 8.77 -8.74
N PHE A 26 -1.12 8.50 -7.95
CA PHE A 26 -1.15 8.81 -6.52
C PHE A 26 -0.12 7.97 -5.74
N LEU A 27 -0.07 6.66 -5.99
CA LEU A 27 0.90 5.76 -5.33
C LEU A 27 2.35 6.11 -5.68
N THR A 28 2.63 6.53 -6.92
CA THR A 28 4.00 6.86 -7.37
C THR A 28 4.50 8.20 -6.86
N THR A 29 3.61 9.13 -6.49
CA THR A 29 3.98 10.46 -5.95
C THR A 29 3.99 10.51 -4.43
N THR A 30 3.36 9.55 -3.75
CA THR A 30 3.27 9.50 -2.29
C THR A 30 4.53 8.86 -1.68
N GLN A 31 5.19 9.58 -0.77
CA GLN A 31 6.42 9.09 -0.12
C GLN A 31 6.17 8.01 0.94
N THR A 32 5.05 8.07 1.66
CA THR A 32 4.73 7.11 2.75
C THR A 32 3.25 6.73 2.72
N ILE A 33 2.98 5.43 2.74
CA ILE A 33 1.63 4.86 2.69
C ILE A 33 1.40 4.00 3.93
N VAL A 34 0.27 4.25 4.61
CA VAL A 34 -0.23 3.42 5.70
C VAL A 34 -1.50 2.73 5.20
N THR A 35 -1.56 1.41 5.23
CA THR A 35 -2.70 0.67 4.68
C THR A 35 -2.98 -0.63 5.43
N ALA A 36 -4.24 -1.03 5.50
CA ALA A 36 -4.66 -2.35 5.98
C ALA A 36 -4.91 -3.35 4.84
N SER A 37 -4.70 -2.93 3.58
CA SER A 37 -4.77 -3.81 2.40
C SER A 37 -3.38 -4.36 2.09
N SER A 38 -3.23 -5.69 2.12
CA SER A 38 -1.97 -6.34 1.77
C SER A 38 -1.62 -6.17 0.28
N GLN A 39 -2.64 -6.05 -0.59
CA GLN A 39 -2.45 -5.73 -2.01
C GLN A 39 -1.95 -4.30 -2.20
N GLY A 40 -2.65 -3.32 -1.61
CA GLY A 40 -2.23 -1.93 -1.70
C GLY A 40 -0.83 -1.71 -1.12
N ALA A 41 -0.44 -2.50 -0.10
CA ALA A 41 0.91 -2.45 0.45
C ALA A 41 1.98 -2.85 -0.57
N LEU A 42 1.76 -3.92 -1.35
CA LEU A 42 2.68 -4.34 -2.41
C LEU A 42 2.70 -3.38 -3.59
N GLU A 43 1.54 -2.88 -4.03
CA GLU A 43 1.45 -1.93 -5.15
C GLU A 43 2.16 -0.61 -4.82
N ALA A 44 1.95 -0.10 -3.61
CA ALA A 44 2.67 1.05 -3.08
C ALA A 44 4.18 0.80 -3.02
N LYS A 45 4.59 -0.37 -2.52
CA LYS A 45 6.01 -0.71 -2.40
C LYS A 45 6.69 -0.87 -3.76
N ALA A 46 6.00 -1.48 -4.72
CA ALA A 46 6.46 -1.58 -6.10
C ALA A 46 6.58 -0.20 -6.76
N SER A 47 5.83 0.79 -6.28
CA SER A 47 5.91 2.18 -6.72
C SER A 47 7.03 2.98 -6.04
N GLY A 48 7.76 2.37 -5.11
CA GLY A 48 8.89 2.97 -4.40
C GLY A 48 8.53 3.68 -3.10
N ALA A 49 7.27 3.62 -2.66
CA ALA A 49 6.83 4.25 -1.43
C ALA A 49 7.39 3.53 -0.19
N LYS A 50 7.55 4.26 0.91
CA LYS A 50 7.67 3.68 2.25
C LYS A 50 6.29 3.16 2.67
N VAL A 51 6.19 1.89 3.04
CA VAL A 51 4.89 1.27 3.32
C VAL A 51 4.84 0.73 4.75
N ILE A 52 3.76 1.07 5.45
CA ILE A 52 3.40 0.55 6.76
C ILE A 52 2.06 -0.16 6.62
N TYR A 53 2.08 -1.49 6.75
CA TYR A 53 0.91 -2.34 6.73
C TYR A 53 0.35 -2.54 8.14
N LEU A 54 -0.94 -2.26 8.33
CA LEU A 54 -1.68 -2.51 9.58
C LEU A 54 -2.40 -3.85 9.48
N SER A 55 -1.97 -4.85 10.24
CA SER A 55 -2.64 -6.15 10.34
C SER A 55 -3.78 -6.06 11.36
N LEU A 56 -4.97 -5.68 10.88
CA LEU A 56 -6.15 -5.45 11.74
C LEU A 56 -6.91 -6.73 12.14
N GLY A 57 -6.33 -7.91 11.89
CA GLY A 57 -6.99 -9.20 12.04
C GLY A 57 -7.77 -9.61 10.78
N GLY A 58 -7.83 -10.91 10.51
CA GLY A 58 -8.36 -11.49 9.27
C GLY A 58 -7.29 -12.14 8.41
N GLU A 59 -7.69 -12.88 7.37
CA GLU A 59 -6.77 -13.47 6.40
C GLU A 59 -6.29 -12.38 5.41
N ALA A 60 -5.00 -12.05 5.48
CA ALA A 60 -4.36 -11.22 4.47
C ALA A 60 -4.14 -12.02 3.18
N LEU A 61 -4.25 -11.36 2.02
CA LEU A 61 -3.98 -12.01 0.72
C LEU A 61 -2.53 -12.47 0.57
N TYR A 62 -1.62 -11.77 1.26
CA TYR A 62 -0.20 -12.03 1.24
C TYR A 62 0.27 -12.28 2.66
N ASP A 63 1.14 -13.26 2.82
CA ASP A 63 1.68 -13.60 4.12
C ASP A 63 2.58 -12.49 4.64
N ARG A 64 2.65 -12.39 5.97
CA ARG A 64 3.48 -11.40 6.66
C ARG A 64 4.95 -11.47 6.22
N SER A 65 5.49 -12.68 6.07
CA SER A 65 6.91 -12.86 5.78
C SER A 65 7.26 -12.35 4.37
N LEU A 66 6.36 -12.50 3.40
CA LEU A 66 6.50 -11.91 2.08
C LEU A 66 6.52 -10.38 2.14
N LEU A 67 5.56 -9.76 2.83
CA LEU A 67 5.50 -8.31 2.98
C LEU A 67 6.78 -7.76 3.63
N GLU A 68 7.21 -8.35 4.75
CA GLU A 68 8.43 -7.97 5.46
C GLU A 68 9.69 -8.18 4.58
N SER A 69 9.73 -9.24 3.75
CA SER A 69 10.86 -9.50 2.84
C SER A 69 11.06 -8.41 1.77
N TYR A 70 9.99 -7.71 1.42
CA TYR A 70 10.02 -6.54 0.54
C TYR A 70 10.26 -5.23 1.29
N GLY A 71 10.52 -5.26 2.60
CA GLY A 71 10.76 -4.06 3.41
C GLY A 71 9.49 -3.28 3.72
N ILE A 72 8.33 -3.93 3.72
CA ILE A 72 7.08 -3.37 4.21
C ILE A 72 7.07 -3.57 5.73
N VAL A 73 6.84 -2.49 6.48
CA VAL A 73 6.71 -2.56 7.94
C VAL A 73 5.34 -3.14 8.26
N VAL A 74 5.28 -4.18 9.11
CA VAL A 74 4.00 -4.77 9.55
C VAL A 74 3.75 -4.46 11.02
N ILE A 75 2.61 -3.83 11.31
CA ILE A 75 2.14 -3.51 12.66
C ILE A 75 0.87 -4.29 12.95
N ASP A 76 0.84 -5.03 14.05
CA ASP A 76 -0.36 -5.74 14.49
C ASP A 76 -1.35 -4.78 15.15
N GLY A 77 -2.59 -4.79 14.68
CA GLY A 77 -3.64 -3.87 15.09
C GLY A 77 -3.30 -2.40 14.80
N PHE A 78 -4.04 -1.49 15.46
CA PHE A 78 -3.72 -0.06 15.45
C PHE A 78 -2.88 0.31 16.67
N ASP A 79 -1.58 0.01 16.60
CA ASP A 79 -0.60 0.39 17.61
C ASP A 79 -0.03 1.79 17.29
N LYS A 80 -0.58 2.82 17.97
CA LYS A 80 -0.25 4.22 17.72
C LYS A 80 1.23 4.53 17.97
N GLU A 81 1.84 3.90 18.98
CA GLU A 81 3.24 4.18 19.33
C GLU A 81 4.18 3.60 18.28
N LYS A 82 3.96 2.34 17.85
CA LYS A 82 4.73 1.73 16.76
C LYS A 82 4.54 2.48 15.45
N LEU A 83 3.30 2.87 15.14
CA LEU A 83 3.02 3.64 13.93
C LEU A 83 3.78 4.96 13.95
N HIS A 84 3.74 5.69 15.06
CA HIS A 84 4.47 6.95 15.21
C HIS A 84 5.98 6.78 15.06
N TYR A 85 6.54 5.74 15.68
CA TYR A 85 7.95 5.39 15.54
C TYR A 85 8.33 5.12 14.09
N HIS A 86 7.55 4.31 13.37
CA HIS A 86 7.82 3.98 11.97
C HIS A 86 7.54 5.14 11.02
N LEU A 87 6.68 6.10 11.36
CA LEU A 87 6.50 7.32 10.56
C LEU A 87 7.74 8.22 10.64
N GLN A 88 8.34 8.36 11.82
CA GLN A 88 9.48 9.25 12.03
C GLN A 88 10.84 8.69 11.57
N ASN A 89 11.00 7.37 11.58
CA ASN A 89 12.28 6.74 11.22
C ASN A 89 12.27 6.26 9.76
N GLU A 90 13.39 6.42 9.06
CA GLU A 90 13.57 5.78 7.76
C GLU A 90 13.78 4.27 7.92
N VAL A 91 13.17 3.49 7.04
CA VAL A 91 13.32 2.03 7.03
C VAL A 91 14.59 1.69 6.25
N SER A 92 15.50 0.94 6.85
CA SER A 92 16.77 0.55 6.24
C SER A 92 16.57 -0.30 4.97
N ASN A 93 17.36 -0.01 3.92
CA ASN A 93 17.13 -0.41 2.52
C ASN A 93 17.57 -1.84 2.13
N ASP A 94 17.71 -2.78 3.07
CA ASP A 94 18.15 -4.17 2.75
C ASP A 94 17.02 -5.07 2.17
N SER A 95 16.06 -4.45 1.49
CA SER A 95 14.83 -5.10 1.02
C SER A 95 15.00 -5.69 -0.38
N LYS A 96 14.33 -6.80 -0.66
CA LYS A 96 14.16 -7.26 -2.05
C LYS A 96 13.42 -6.18 -2.84
N ASN A 97 13.88 -5.88 -4.05
CA ASN A 97 13.18 -4.96 -4.93
C ASN A 97 12.08 -5.71 -5.69
N ILE A 98 10.90 -5.09 -5.85
CA ILE A 98 9.80 -5.68 -6.61
C ILE A 98 10.03 -5.32 -8.08
N GLU A 99 10.37 -6.31 -8.90
CA GLU A 99 10.52 -6.09 -10.34
C GLU A 99 9.15 -5.85 -11.00
N LYS A 100 9.01 -4.71 -11.67
CA LYS A 100 7.84 -4.45 -12.53
C LYS A 100 8.00 -5.21 -13.84
N ILE A 101 7.11 -6.16 -14.11
CA ILE A 101 7.08 -6.89 -15.37
C ILE A 101 6.14 -6.17 -16.34
N ASP A 102 6.68 -5.68 -17.46
CA ASP A 102 5.88 -5.14 -18.57
C ASP A 102 5.19 -6.30 -19.32
N ALA A 103 3.90 -6.15 -19.64
CA ALA A 103 3.13 -7.10 -20.44
C ALA A 103 3.80 -7.44 -21.79
N LYS A 104 4.56 -6.52 -22.38
CA LYS A 104 5.36 -6.76 -23.59
C LYS A 104 6.46 -7.80 -23.39
N THR A 105 6.95 -7.96 -22.17
CA THR A 105 7.98 -8.94 -21.80
C THR A 105 7.40 -10.34 -21.64
N ILE A 106 6.13 -10.43 -21.24
CA ILE A 106 5.39 -11.71 -21.08
C ILE A 106 5.07 -12.31 -22.45
N LEU A 107 4.61 -11.47 -23.39
CA LEU A 107 4.24 -11.89 -24.75
C LEU A 107 5.43 -12.35 -25.61
N LYS A 108 6.68 -12.00 -25.26
CA LYS A 108 7.88 -12.49 -25.96
C LYS A 108 8.35 -13.87 -25.50
N LYS A 109 7.79 -14.40 -24.41
CA LYS A 109 8.17 -15.69 -23.82
C LYS A 109 7.31 -16.87 -24.29
N HIS A 110 6.36 -16.63 -25.19
CA HIS A 110 5.51 -17.64 -25.83
C HIS A 110 5.65 -17.61 -27.34
#